data_AF-A0AAD3Y7C7-F1
#
_entry.id   AF-A0AAD3Y7C7-F1
#
_cell.length_a   1.000
_cell.length_b   1.000
_cell.length_c   1.000
_cell.angle_alpha   90.00
_cell.angle_beta   90.00
_cell.angle_gamma   90.00
#
_symmetry.space_group_name_H-M   'P 1'
#
loop_
_entity.id
_entity.type
_entity.pdbx_description
1 polymer ?
#
loop_
_entity_poly.entity_id
_entity_poly.type
_entity_poly.pdbx_seq_one_letter_code
_entity_poly.pdbx_strand_id
1 'polypeptide(L)'
;MKIKNTSLFWFYALAIAVFSLILSIYLNSSTSSSTSSLINSSTEILERAFEQSGVADFIYLIKHHRHHHRRRRKIICNWRKWKSGLTSIYDISLILTVDLKGCANFSSVQKAVDAAPDFSPSRILIILDYGTYRLSAMLSKTLHCIVHYI
;
A
#
# COMPACT_ATOMS: atom_id res chain seq x y z
N MET A 1 -64.08 -6.75 6.42
CA MET A 1 -62.71 -7.04 6.89
C MET A 1 -62.40 -6.07 8.03
N LYS A 2 -62.46 -6.53 9.29
CA LYS A 2 -62.24 -5.67 10.48
C LYS A 2 -60.74 -5.40 10.63
N ILE A 3 -60.28 -4.25 10.15
CA ILE A 3 -58.93 -3.76 10.43
C ILE A 3 -58.88 -3.45 11.92
N LYS A 4 -58.04 -4.17 12.67
CA LYS A 4 -57.83 -3.92 14.10
C LYS A 4 -57.03 -2.63 14.21
N ASN A 5 -57.66 -1.56 14.73
CA ASN A 5 -57.06 -0.23 14.92
C ASN A 5 -55.76 -0.23 15.75
N THR A 6 -55.42 -1.33 16.41
CA THR A 6 -54.14 -1.52 17.11
C THR A 6 -52.93 -1.44 16.18
N SER A 7 -53.02 -1.87 14.91
CA SER A 7 -51.86 -1.77 14.00
C SER A 7 -51.56 -0.33 13.60
N LEU A 8 -52.60 0.49 13.42
CA LEU A 8 -52.47 1.90 13.03
C LEU A 8 -51.77 2.73 14.13
N PHE A 9 -52.01 2.39 15.40
CA PHE A 9 -51.31 3.02 16.52
C PHE A 9 -49.79 2.80 16.46
N TRP A 10 -49.35 1.57 16.14
CA TRP A 10 -47.92 1.26 16.01
C TRP A 10 -47.28 1.95 14.81
N PHE A 11 -47.98 2.02 13.68
CA PHE A 11 -47.47 2.76 12.51
C PHE A 11 -47.36 4.27 12.80
N TYR A 12 -48.29 4.83 13.57
CA TYR A 12 -48.23 6.23 13.99
C TYR A 12 -47.05 6.51 14.93
N ALA A 13 -46.81 5.64 15.91
CA ALA A 13 -45.66 5.74 16.80
C ALA A 13 -44.33 5.66 16.02
N LEU A 14 -44.23 4.75 15.04
CA LEU A 14 -43.05 4.62 14.18
C LEU A 14 -42.87 5.85 13.28
N ALA A 15 -43.96 6.37 12.70
CA ALA A 15 -43.92 7.57 11.87
C ALA A 15 -43.42 8.80 12.64
N ILE A 16 -43.87 8.99 13.90
CA ILE A 16 -43.37 10.07 14.75
C ILE A 16 -41.88 9.90 15.03
N ALA A 17 -41.42 8.70 15.38
CA ALA A 17 -40.01 8.45 15.67
C ALA A 17 -39.10 8.75 14.47
N VAL A 18 -39.52 8.33 13.26
CA VAL A 18 -38.79 8.61 12.02
C VAL A 18 -38.83 10.10 11.69
N PHE A 19 -39.97 10.76 11.86
CA PHE A 19 -40.11 12.21 11.65
C PHE A 19 -39.19 13.00 12.60
N SER A 20 -39.11 12.64 13.88
CA SER A 20 -38.21 13.27 14.85
C SER A 20 -36.73 13.09 14.48
N LEU A 21 -36.34 11.93 13.96
CA LEU A 21 -34.98 11.68 13.47
C LEU A 21 -34.64 12.58 12.26
N ILE A 22 -35.54 12.63 11.27
CA ILE A 22 -35.36 13.45 10.06
C ILE A 22 -35.30 14.94 10.42
N LEU A 23 -36.21 15.40 11.30
CA LEU A 23 -36.24 16.79 11.76
C LEU A 23 -34.97 17.15 12.53
N SER A 24 -34.44 16.25 13.36
CA SER A 24 -33.17 16.44 14.07
C SER A 24 -32.00 16.60 13.09
N ILE A 25 -31.90 15.73 12.08
CA ILE A 25 -30.84 15.83 11.06
C ILE A 25 -30.97 17.12 10.24
N TYR A 26 -32.20 17.52 9.89
CA TYR A 26 -32.46 18.74 9.12
C TYR A 26 -32.10 20.00 9.91
N LEU A 27 -32.57 20.12 11.16
CA LEU A 27 -32.25 21.24 12.04
C LEU A 27 -30.74 21.33 12.33
N ASN A 28 -30.07 20.19 12.50
CA ASN A 28 -28.63 20.14 12.72
C ASN A 28 -27.83 20.49 11.45
N SER A 29 -28.39 20.21 10.26
CA SER A 29 -27.80 20.59 8.97
C SER A 29 -27.98 22.07 8.64
N SER A 30 -28.99 22.74 9.22
CA SER A 30 -29.27 24.17 8.99
C SER A 30 -28.53 25.12 9.95
N THR A 31 -27.73 24.62 10.90
CA THR A 31 -26.90 25.47 11.78
C THR A 31 -25.42 25.37 11.39
N SER A 32 -25.09 25.92 10.21
CA SER A 32 -23.75 26.41 9.91
C SER A 32 -23.57 27.77 10.55
N SER A 33 -23.41 27.80 11.88
CA SER A 33 -22.99 28.98 12.64
C SER A 33 -22.35 28.55 13.97
N SER A 34 -21.01 28.51 13.96
CA SER A 34 -20.09 28.72 15.08
C SER A 34 -20.62 28.50 16.51
N THR A 35 -20.46 27.31 17.09
CA THR A 35 -20.38 27.12 18.55
C THR A 35 -19.50 25.91 18.92
N SER A 36 -18.20 26.15 19.03
CA SER A 36 -17.20 25.20 19.51
C SER A 36 -17.13 25.14 21.05
N SER A 37 -18.25 25.05 21.77
CA SER A 37 -18.20 25.06 23.24
C SER A 37 -19.32 24.34 24.00
N LEU A 38 -20.15 23.52 23.36
CA LEU A 38 -21.23 22.77 24.05
C LEU A 38 -21.27 21.26 23.79
N ILE A 39 -20.30 20.70 23.05
CA ILE A 39 -20.24 19.26 22.72
C ILE A 39 -19.13 18.53 23.52
N ASN A 40 -18.66 19.09 24.63
CA ASN A 40 -17.66 18.42 25.46
C ASN A 40 -18.29 17.57 26.58
N SER A 41 -19.55 17.81 26.96
CA SER A 41 -20.21 17.07 28.05
C SER A 41 -20.99 15.84 27.59
N SER A 42 -21.49 15.83 26.35
CA SER A 42 -22.30 14.73 25.81
C SER A 42 -21.47 13.63 25.15
N THR A 43 -20.28 13.97 24.64
CA THR A 43 -19.33 13.02 24.05
C THR A 43 -18.69 12.12 25.09
N GLU A 44 -18.35 12.67 26.27
CA GLU A 44 -17.84 11.89 27.42
C GLU A 44 -18.84 10.83 27.91
N ILE A 45 -20.13 11.16 27.94
CA ILE A 45 -21.18 10.24 28.41
C ILE A 45 -21.44 9.15 27.36
N LEU A 46 -21.47 9.53 26.08
CA LEU A 46 -21.59 8.57 24.98
C LEU A 46 -20.38 7.64 24.89
N GLU A 47 -19.17 8.16 25.12
CA GLU A 47 -17.93 7.38 25.12
C GLU A 47 -17.93 6.33 26.25
N ARG A 48 -18.33 6.72 27.47
CA ARG A 48 -18.49 5.77 28.59
C ARG A 48 -19.57 4.71 28.34
N ALA A 49 -20.68 5.10 27.70
CA ALA A 49 -21.72 4.15 27.31
C ALA A 49 -21.24 3.19 26.21
N PHE A 50 -20.43 3.68 25.26
CA PHE A 50 -19.80 2.85 24.22
C PHE A 50 -18.77 1.89 24.80
N GLU A 51 -17.94 2.30 25.77
CA GLU A 51 -17.00 1.41 26.46
C GLU A 51 -17.71 0.31 27.27
N GLN A 52 -18.80 0.64 27.98
CA GLN A 52 -19.59 -0.36 28.72
C GLN A 52 -20.36 -1.33 27.81
N SER A 53 -20.70 -0.91 26.59
CA SER A 53 -21.52 -1.70 25.66
C SER A 53 -20.81 -2.90 25.02
N GLY A 54 -19.49 -3.04 25.21
CA GLY A 54 -18.69 -4.12 24.58
C GLY A 54 -18.64 -4.04 23.04
N VAL A 55 -19.19 -2.98 22.44
CA VAL A 55 -19.23 -2.77 20.97
C VAL A 55 -17.82 -2.57 20.39
N ALA A 56 -16.85 -2.16 21.20
CA ALA A 56 -15.44 -2.07 20.81
C ALA A 56 -14.88 -3.41 20.29
N ASP A 57 -15.27 -4.54 20.88
CA ASP A 57 -14.84 -5.87 20.46
C ASP A 57 -15.45 -6.27 19.10
N PHE A 58 -16.70 -5.88 18.86
CA PHE A 58 -17.34 -6.08 17.56
C PHE A 58 -16.70 -5.21 16.47
N ILE A 59 -16.31 -3.97 16.80
CA ILE A 59 -15.55 -3.10 15.88
C ILE A 59 -14.18 -3.71 15.59
N TYR A 60 -13.51 -4.29 16.59
CA TYR A 60 -12.24 -4.99 16.40
C TYR A 60 -12.38 -6.18 15.43
N LEU A 61 -13.41 -7.00 15.59
CA LEU A 61 -13.71 -8.13 14.68
C LEU A 61 -14.03 -7.67 13.25
N ILE A 62 -14.79 -6.59 13.07
CA ILE A 62 -15.11 -6.03 11.75
C ILE A 62 -13.85 -5.43 11.09
N LYS A 63 -12.95 -4.84 11.88
CA LYS A 63 -11.72 -4.20 11.38
C LYS A 63 -10.67 -5.21 10.93
N HIS A 64 -10.69 -6.43 11.45
CA HIS A 64 -9.72 -7.49 11.11
C HIS A 64 -9.98 -8.23 9.79
N HIS A 65 -11.15 -8.08 9.17
CA HIS A 65 -11.49 -8.84 7.96
C HIS A 65 -11.05 -8.23 6.63
N ARG A 66 -10.10 -7.27 6.61
CA ARG A 66 -9.58 -6.68 5.36
C ARG A 66 -8.16 -7.12 5.05
N HIS A 67 -7.97 -8.41 4.82
CA HIS A 67 -6.81 -8.88 4.07
C HIS A 67 -7.05 -8.63 2.59
N HIS A 68 -6.68 -7.43 2.13
CA HIS A 68 -6.57 -7.16 0.71
C HIS A 68 -5.48 -8.06 0.14
N HIS A 69 -5.88 -9.09 -0.62
CA HIS A 69 -4.97 -9.78 -1.52
C HIS A 69 -4.43 -8.76 -2.52
N ARG A 70 -3.25 -8.20 -2.25
CA ARG A 70 -2.48 -7.47 -3.25
C ARG A 70 -2.27 -8.44 -4.40
N ARG A 71 -3.06 -8.29 -5.47
CA ARG A 71 -2.80 -8.93 -6.77
C ARG A 71 -1.39 -8.51 -7.16
N ARG A 72 -0.40 -9.35 -6.89
CA ARG A 72 0.96 -9.16 -7.41
C ARG A 72 0.80 -9.16 -8.92
N ARG A 73 1.08 -8.02 -9.56
CA ARG A 73 1.13 -7.97 -11.03
C ARG A 73 2.13 -9.03 -11.46
N LYS A 74 1.71 -9.93 -12.35
CA LYS A 74 2.58 -10.93 -12.94
C LYS A 74 3.66 -10.19 -13.73
N ILE A 75 4.90 -10.26 -13.27
CA ILE A 75 6.04 -9.62 -13.92
C ILE A 75 6.41 -10.49 -15.12
N ILE A 76 6.39 -9.92 -16.32
CA ILE A 76 6.80 -10.60 -17.55
C ILE A 76 8.27 -10.24 -17.78
N CYS A 77 9.14 -11.24 -17.70
CA CYS A 77 10.58 -11.07 -17.90
C CYS A 77 10.97 -11.43 -19.34
N ASN A 78 11.62 -10.50 -20.03
CA ASN A 78 12.25 -10.76 -21.33
C ASN A 78 13.74 -11.10 -21.10
N TRP A 79 14.09 -12.38 -21.06
CA TRP A 79 15.46 -12.84 -20.82
C TRP A 79 16.41 -12.54 -21.99
N ARG A 80 15.88 -12.38 -23.22
CA ARG A 80 16.69 -12.14 -24.42
C ARG A 80 17.42 -10.80 -24.39
N LYS A 81 16.89 -9.82 -23.67
CA LYS A 81 17.50 -8.49 -23.54
C LYS A 81 18.87 -8.53 -22.84
N TRP A 82 19.09 -9.52 -21.98
CA TRP A 82 20.32 -9.68 -21.21
C TRP A 82 21.45 -10.36 -22.01
N LYS A 83 21.17 -10.83 -23.23
CA LYS A 83 22.17 -11.44 -24.10
C LYS A 83 22.90 -10.34 -24.88
N SER A 84 24.02 -9.88 -24.36
CA SER A 84 24.87 -8.90 -25.05
C SER A 84 25.89 -9.57 -25.97
N GLY A 85 26.07 -9.09 -27.20
CA GLY A 85 27.17 -9.50 -28.08
C GLY A 85 28.56 -9.08 -27.57
N LEU A 86 28.61 -8.23 -26.53
CA LEU A 86 29.85 -7.78 -25.90
C LEU A 86 30.67 -8.91 -25.31
N THR A 87 30.05 -10.03 -24.94
CA THR A 87 30.74 -11.20 -24.37
C THR A 87 31.86 -11.72 -25.25
N SER A 88 31.66 -11.71 -26.58
CA SER A 88 32.64 -12.17 -27.55
C SER A 88 33.70 -11.12 -27.90
N ILE A 89 33.42 -9.83 -27.67
CA ILE A 89 34.30 -8.72 -28.08
C ILE A 89 35.31 -8.41 -26.98
N TYR A 90 34.90 -8.52 -25.72
CA TYR A 90 35.70 -8.09 -24.57
C TYR A 90 36.18 -9.24 -23.66
N ASP A 91 36.04 -10.48 -24.13
CA ASP A 91 36.40 -11.70 -23.39
C ASP A 91 35.89 -11.68 -21.94
N ILE A 92 34.56 -11.58 -21.82
CA ILE A 92 33.88 -11.35 -20.55
C ILE A 92 33.69 -12.68 -19.84
N SER A 93 34.27 -12.80 -18.64
CA SER A 93 34.13 -14.01 -17.80
C SER A 93 32.86 -14.04 -16.97
N LEU A 94 32.35 -12.86 -16.61
CA LEU A 94 31.25 -12.71 -15.67
C LEU A 94 30.29 -11.60 -16.12
N ILE A 95 29.01 -11.94 -16.18
CA ILE A 95 27.92 -11.03 -16.51
C ILE A 95 27.02 -10.88 -15.29
N LEU A 96 26.88 -9.65 -14.82
CA LEU A 96 26.01 -9.30 -13.70
C LEU A 96 24.89 -8.41 -14.24
N THR A 97 23.65 -8.83 -14.06
CA THR A 97 22.47 -8.09 -14.52
C THR A 97 21.79 -7.42 -13.34
N VAL A 98 21.33 -6.17 -13.55
CA VAL A 98 20.64 -5.40 -12.51
C VAL A 98 19.32 -4.85 -13.04
N ASP A 99 18.23 -5.09 -12.30
CA ASP A 99 16.88 -4.62 -12.64
C ASP A 99 16.05 -4.33 -11.38
N LEU A 100 15.27 -3.25 -11.42
CA LEU A 100 14.35 -2.87 -10.36
C LEU A 100 13.08 -3.74 -10.32
N LYS A 101 12.72 -4.40 -11.43
CA LYS A 101 11.52 -5.25 -11.52
C LYS A 101 11.77 -6.71 -11.11
N GLY A 102 13.02 -7.09 -10.84
CA GLY A 102 13.38 -8.43 -10.39
C GLY A 102 13.49 -9.47 -11.50
N CYS A 103 13.72 -9.06 -12.75
CA CYS A 103 14.01 -9.97 -13.87
C CYS A 103 15.53 -10.20 -14.08
N ALA A 104 16.36 -9.69 -13.19
CA ALA A 104 17.82 -9.76 -13.23
C ALA A 104 18.38 -10.46 -11.98
N ASN A 105 19.70 -10.69 -11.98
CA ASN A 105 20.39 -11.33 -10.86
C ASN A 105 20.41 -10.44 -9.61
N PHE A 106 20.46 -9.12 -9.79
CA PHE A 106 20.50 -8.16 -8.71
C PHE A 106 19.42 -7.08 -8.86
N SER A 107 18.94 -6.56 -7.73
CA SER A 107 18.01 -5.42 -7.68
C SER A 107 18.69 -4.09 -7.37
N SER A 108 20.01 -4.10 -7.16
CA SER A 108 20.82 -2.94 -6.84
C SER A 108 22.21 -3.09 -7.44
N VAL A 109 22.76 -1.98 -7.93
CA VAL A 109 24.11 -1.92 -8.51
C VAL A 109 25.17 -2.26 -7.47
N GLN A 110 25.01 -1.77 -6.23
CA GLN A 110 25.97 -2.05 -5.16
C GLN A 110 26.09 -3.55 -4.89
N LYS A 111 24.96 -4.27 -4.84
CA LYS A 111 24.99 -5.73 -4.63
C LYS A 111 25.67 -6.48 -5.78
N ALA A 112 25.51 -6.01 -7.01
CA ALA A 112 26.21 -6.58 -8.15
C ALA A 112 27.73 -6.34 -8.03
N VAL A 113 28.13 -5.12 -7.68
CA VAL A 113 29.54 -4.77 -7.44
C VAL A 113 30.14 -5.57 -6.28
N ASP A 114 29.40 -5.74 -5.18
CA ASP A 114 29.86 -6.50 -4.03
C ASP A 114 30.04 -7.99 -4.35
N ALA A 115 29.19 -8.53 -5.21
CA ALA A 115 29.27 -9.91 -5.70
C ALA A 115 30.36 -10.12 -6.77
N ALA A 116 30.91 -9.05 -7.34
CA ALA A 116 32.02 -9.15 -8.28
C ALA A 116 33.31 -9.57 -7.54
N PRO A 117 34.08 -10.52 -8.10
CA PRO A 117 35.37 -10.90 -7.53
C PRO A 117 36.38 -9.75 -7.63
N ASP A 118 37.16 -9.57 -6.57
CA ASP A 118 38.07 -8.42 -6.42
C ASP A 118 39.28 -8.44 -7.37
N PHE A 119 39.67 -9.63 -7.86
CA PHE A 119 40.87 -9.83 -8.68
C PHE A 119 40.62 -10.81 -9.84
N SER A 120 39.70 -10.45 -10.74
CA SER A 120 39.51 -11.21 -11.98
C SER A 120 40.52 -10.76 -13.05
N PRO A 121 41.33 -11.65 -13.64
CA PRO A 121 42.15 -11.32 -14.82
C PRO A 121 41.26 -11.03 -16.06
N SER A 122 40.00 -11.43 -16.02
CA SER A 122 39.02 -11.25 -17.10
C SER A 122 38.03 -10.13 -16.77
N ARG A 123 37.54 -9.44 -17.79
CA ARG A 123 36.62 -8.29 -17.62
C ARG A 123 35.25 -8.76 -17.13
N ILE A 124 34.63 -7.92 -16.31
CA ILE A 124 33.28 -8.13 -15.79
C ILE A 124 32.33 -7.15 -16.48
N LEU A 125 31.20 -7.66 -16.97
CA LEU A 125 30.15 -6.87 -17.59
C LEU A 125 29.00 -6.68 -16.61
N ILE A 126 28.65 -5.42 -16.35
CA ILE A 126 27.45 -5.08 -15.58
C ILE A 126 26.43 -4.49 -16.54
N ILE A 127 25.29 -5.18 -16.70
CA ILE A 127 24.19 -4.74 -17.56
C ILE A 127 23.07 -4.20 -16.69
N LEU A 128 22.66 -2.96 -16.93
CA LEU A 128 21.61 -2.27 -16.19
C LEU A 128 20.34 -2.16 -17.05
N ASP A 129 19.19 -2.58 -16.53
CA ASP A 129 17.88 -2.24 -17.12
C ASP A 129 17.59 -0.76 -16.92
N TYR A 130 16.65 -0.23 -17.69
CA TYR A 130 16.19 1.13 -17.50
C TYR A 130 15.67 1.39 -16.08
N GLY A 131 16.08 2.51 -15.50
CA GLY A 131 15.65 2.90 -14.16
C GLY A 131 16.60 3.85 -13.46
N THR A 132 16.18 4.31 -12.29
CA THR A 132 16.99 5.15 -11.41
C THR A 132 17.61 4.30 -10.32
N TYR A 133 18.94 4.20 -10.33
CA TYR A 133 19.69 3.44 -9.34
C TYR A 133 20.33 4.39 -8.34
N ARG A 134 20.05 4.17 -7.06
CA ARG A 134 20.75 4.87 -5.98
C ARG A 134 22.01 4.08 -5.64
N LEU A 135 23.17 4.71 -5.85
CA LEU A 135 24.45 4.18 -5.42
C LEU A 135 24.88 4.94 -4.16
N SER A 136 25.28 4.22 -3.12
CA SER A 136 25.91 4.82 -1.94
C SER A 136 27.42 4.79 -2.15
N ALA A 137 28.11 5.91 -1.94
CA ALA A 137 29.47 6.16 -2.42
C ALA A 137 30.60 5.42 -1.67
N MET A 138 30.42 4.15 -1.32
CA MET A 138 31.49 3.28 -0.81
C MET A 138 31.92 2.30 -1.92
N LEU A 139 32.62 2.81 -2.92
CA LEU A 139 33.34 1.96 -3.88
C LEU A 139 34.78 1.79 -3.36
N SER A 140 35.02 0.74 -2.58
CA SER A 140 36.36 0.38 -2.08
C SER A 140 37.12 -0.58 -3.01
N LYS A 141 36.51 -0.98 -4.14
CA LYS A 141 37.04 -2.01 -5.05
C LYS A 141 37.51 -1.40 -6.36
N THR A 142 38.74 -1.72 -6.78
CA THR A 142 39.27 -1.39 -8.11
C THR A 142 38.82 -2.48 -9.09
N LEU A 143 37.65 -2.30 -9.71
CA LEU A 143 37.13 -3.25 -10.69
C LEU A 143 37.31 -2.72 -12.12
N HIS A 144 37.81 -3.57 -13.03
CA HIS A 144 37.76 -3.33 -14.47
C HIS A 144 36.36 -3.69 -15.00
N CYS A 145 35.39 -2.83 -14.72
CA CYS A 145 33.99 -3.00 -15.12
C CYS A 145 33.67 -2.24 -16.41
N ILE A 146 32.96 -2.91 -17.33
CA ILE A 146 32.25 -2.25 -18.42
C ILE A 146 30.77 -2.17 -17.99
N VAL A 147 30.23 -0.95 -17.92
CA VAL A 147 28.81 -0.71 -17.63
C VAL A 147 28.08 -0.51 -18.95
N HIS A 148 27.10 -1.37 -19.23
CA HIS A 148 26.27 -1.28 -20.44
C HIS A 148 24.81 -1.08 -20.06
N TYR A 149 24.17 -0.08 -20.67
CA TYR A 149 22.77 0.24 -20.46
C TYR A 149 21.92 -0.33 -21.62
N ILE A 150 20.78 -0.93 -21.29
CA ILE A 150 19.81 -1.49 -22.25
C ILE A 150 18.40 -0.99 -21.95
#